data_AF-A0A1C0U662-F1
#
_entry.id   AF-A0A1C0U662-F1
#
_cell.length_a   1.000
_cell.length_b   1.000
_cell.length_c   1.000
_cell.angle_alpha   90.00
_cell.angle_beta   90.00
_cell.angle_gamma   90.00
#
_symmetry.space_group_name_H-M   'P 1'
#
loop_
_entity.id
_entity.type
_entity.pdbx_description
1 polymer ?
#
loop_
_entity_poly.entity_id
_entity_poly.type
_entity_poly.pdbx_seq_one_letter_code
_entity_poly.pdbx_strand_id
1 'polypeptide(L)'
;MNKIIAYVLTAFVCMSNIAVYAAPTSTSVPVAAVWIATPGQTLRDVTQEWANKSGYQVVWDASYDFPIRAGLRFNGSFIHAVSELFEAYAMANRPFTVDIYQEQRLVHVQAQG
;
A
#
# COMPACT_ATOMS: atom_id res chain seq x y z
N MET A 1 -0.88 -56.43 14.70
CA MET A 1 -1.27 -56.58 13.28
C MET A 1 -1.28 -55.16 12.70
N ASN A 2 -0.38 -54.69 11.83
CA ASN A 2 0.44 -55.34 10.80
C ASN A 2 1.78 -54.59 10.66
N LYS A 3 2.89 -55.33 10.62
CA LYS A 3 4.27 -54.86 10.41
C LYS A 3 4.63 -55.02 8.94
N ILE A 4 5.32 -54.05 8.33
CA ILE A 4 6.12 -54.22 7.10
C ILE A 4 7.34 -53.28 7.27
N ILE A 5 8.44 -53.76 7.85
CA ILE A 5 9.60 -54.43 7.22
C ILE A 5 10.37 -53.50 6.27
N ALA A 6 11.58 -53.15 6.74
CA ALA A 6 12.64 -52.40 6.10
C ALA A 6 13.35 -53.19 4.99
N TYR A 7 13.94 -52.48 4.02
CA TYR A 7 15.40 -52.35 3.80
C TYR A 7 15.67 -51.80 2.39
N VAL A 8 16.48 -50.74 2.27
CA VAL A 8 17.47 -50.64 1.19
C VAL A 8 18.77 -50.06 1.76
N LEU A 9 19.84 -50.78 1.46
CA LEU A 9 21.24 -50.64 1.88
C LEU A 9 21.92 -49.34 1.37
N THR A 10 22.88 -48.86 2.18
CA THR A 10 24.20 -48.23 1.88
C THR A 10 24.45 -47.58 0.51
N ALA A 11 25.07 -46.41 0.36
CA ALA A 11 26.43 -46.09 0.80
C ALA A 11 26.80 -44.59 0.58
N PHE A 12 27.89 -44.17 1.24
CA PHE A 12 28.69 -42.94 1.13
C PHE A 12 28.43 -41.98 -0.05
N VAL A 13 28.23 -40.70 0.28
CA VAL A 13 28.78 -39.59 -0.52
C VAL A 13 29.55 -38.64 0.40
N CYS A 14 30.75 -38.33 -0.05
CA CYS A 14 31.83 -37.59 0.59
C CYS A 14 31.45 -36.17 1.00
N MET A 15 32.19 -35.64 1.99
CA MET A 15 32.23 -34.22 2.35
C MET A 15 32.12 -33.31 1.13
N SER A 16 31.09 -32.45 1.12
CA SER A 16 31.12 -31.21 0.36
C SER A 16 31.28 -30.08 1.38
N ASN A 17 32.48 -29.50 1.46
CA ASN A 17 32.69 -28.21 2.12
C ASN A 17 31.86 -27.18 1.36
N ILE A 18 30.65 -26.87 1.86
CA ILE A 18 29.93 -25.69 1.40
C ILE A 18 30.62 -24.52 2.08
N ALA A 19 31.53 -23.87 1.36
CA ALA A 19 31.90 -22.50 1.70
C ALA A 19 30.62 -21.68 1.56
N VAL A 20 29.96 -21.41 2.69
CA VAL A 20 28.84 -20.48 2.78
C VAL A 20 29.41 -19.10 2.46
N TYR A 21 29.44 -18.75 1.17
CA TYR A 21 29.51 -17.36 0.75
C TYR A 21 28.19 -16.74 1.18
N ALA A 22 28.17 -16.17 2.38
CA ALA A 22 27.11 -15.26 2.78
C ALA A 22 27.17 -14.09 1.79
N ALA A 23 26.32 -14.15 0.75
CA ALA A 23 26.06 -12.99 -0.07
C ALA A 23 25.62 -11.86 0.88
N PRO A 24 26.11 -10.61 0.69
CA PRO A 24 25.63 -9.50 1.48
C PRO A 24 24.13 -9.41 1.23
N THR A 25 23.32 -9.77 2.23
CA THR A 25 21.90 -9.47 2.21
C THR A 25 21.82 -7.95 2.26
N SER A 26 21.62 -7.32 1.10
CA SER A 26 21.23 -5.93 1.04
C SER A 26 19.89 -5.84 1.77
N THR A 27 19.93 -5.53 3.06
CA THR A 27 18.77 -5.10 3.81
C THR A 27 18.33 -3.78 3.20
N SER A 28 17.49 -3.86 2.18
CA SER A 28 16.72 -2.72 1.68
C SER A 28 15.88 -2.25 2.86
N VAL A 29 16.33 -1.19 3.51
CA VAL A 29 15.46 -0.44 4.42
C VAL A 29 14.31 0.04 3.52
N PRO A 30 13.06 -0.35 3.80
CA PRO A 30 11.94 0.10 2.98
C PRO A 30 11.88 1.63 3.08
N VAL A 31 12.21 2.31 1.98
CA VAL A 31 12.08 3.76 1.90
C VAL A 31 10.60 4.09 2.08
N ALA A 32 10.29 4.95 3.05
CA ALA A 32 8.92 5.39 3.24
C ALA A 32 8.43 6.05 1.95
N ALA A 33 7.27 5.62 1.43
CA ALA A 33 6.72 6.20 0.23
C ALA A 33 6.37 7.68 0.47
N VAL A 34 6.67 8.51 -0.53
CA VAL A 34 6.32 9.93 -0.54
C VAL A 34 5.14 10.12 -1.49
N TRP A 35 4.13 10.84 -1.01
CA TRP A 35 2.87 11.14 -1.70
C TRP A 35 2.76 12.64 -1.88
N ILE A 36 2.59 13.10 -3.12
CA ILE A 36 2.61 14.53 -3.47
C ILE A 36 1.31 14.86 -4.20
N ALA A 37 0.59 15.87 -3.70
CA ALA A 37 -0.57 16.46 -4.35
C ALA A 37 -0.11 17.79 -4.94
N THR A 38 -0.20 17.92 -6.26
CA THR A 38 0.33 19.07 -6.99
C THR A 38 -0.77 20.13 -7.18
N PRO A 39 -0.46 21.43 -7.06
CA PRO A 39 -1.40 22.49 -7.40
C PRO A 39 -1.97 22.31 -8.81
N GLY A 40 -3.28 22.54 -8.96
CA GLY A 40 -3.99 22.38 -10.22
C GLY A 40 -4.62 21.00 -10.44
N GLN A 41 -4.27 19.99 -9.64
CA GLN A 41 -5.03 18.74 -9.55
C GLN A 41 -6.30 18.94 -8.70
N THR A 42 -7.27 18.04 -8.83
CA THR A 42 -8.40 17.92 -7.90
C THR A 42 -8.14 16.87 -6.82
N LEU A 43 -8.92 16.86 -5.74
CA LEU A 43 -8.86 15.80 -4.73
C LEU A 43 -9.15 14.44 -5.34
N ARG A 44 -10.12 14.35 -6.27
CA ARG A 44 -10.39 13.11 -7.01
C ARG A 44 -9.18 12.66 -7.82
N ASP A 45 -8.55 13.55 -8.58
CA ASP A 45 -7.38 13.21 -9.40
C ASP A 45 -6.24 12.65 -8.54
N VAL A 46 -5.90 13.35 -7.45
CA VAL A 46 -4.83 12.95 -6.53
C VAL A 46 -5.15 11.60 -5.88
N THR A 47 -6.38 11.43 -5.39
CA THR A 47 -6.79 10.19 -4.72
C THR A 47 -6.75 9.01 -5.70
N GLN A 48 -7.23 9.20 -6.93
CA GLN A 48 -7.19 8.17 -7.98
C GLN A 48 -5.76 7.81 -8.37
N GLU A 49 -4.88 8.80 -8.55
CA GLU A 49 -3.48 8.59 -8.88
C GLU A 49 -2.76 7.78 -7.80
N TRP A 50 -2.92 8.16 -6.53
CA TRP A 50 -2.29 7.47 -5.41
C TRP A 50 -2.86 6.07 -5.20
N ALA A 51 -4.17 5.89 -5.42
CA ALA A 51 -4.82 4.60 -5.34
C ALA A 51 -4.29 3.64 -6.41
N ASN A 52 -4.21 4.11 -7.66
CA ASN A 52 -3.64 3.33 -8.77
C ASN A 52 -2.20 2.88 -8.46
N LYS A 53 -1.36 3.79 -7.91
CA LYS A 53 0.02 3.48 -7.50
C LYS A 53 0.10 2.44 -6.36
N SER A 54 -0.96 2.30 -5.58
CA SER A 54 -1.03 1.43 -4.40
C SER A 54 -1.85 0.16 -4.61
N GLY A 55 -2.41 -0.03 -5.81
CA GLY A 55 -3.32 -1.13 -6.13
C GLY A 55 -4.70 -1.00 -5.46
N TYR A 56 -5.12 0.22 -5.11
CA TYR A 56 -6.47 0.51 -4.64
C TYR A 56 -7.35 1.02 -5.78
N GLN A 57 -8.65 0.76 -5.66
CA GLN A 57 -9.70 1.37 -6.46
C GLN A 57 -10.33 2.53 -5.70
N VAL A 58 -10.87 3.50 -6.44
CA VAL A 58 -11.61 4.62 -5.87
C VAL A 58 -13.02 4.63 -6.44
N VAL A 59 -14.01 4.69 -5.57
CA VAL A 59 -15.40 5.01 -5.91
C VAL A 59 -15.67 6.41 -5.44
N TRP A 60 -16.03 7.29 -6.37
CA TRP A 60 -16.29 8.69 -6.08
C TRP A 60 -17.77 9.00 -6.26
N ASP A 61 -18.50 9.04 -5.15
CA ASP A 61 -19.94 9.29 -5.09
C ASP A 61 -20.27 10.71 -4.58
N ALA A 62 -19.33 11.64 -4.67
CA ALA A 62 -19.59 13.05 -4.41
C ALA A 62 -19.89 13.83 -5.71
N SER A 63 -20.92 14.67 -5.67
CA SER A 63 -21.34 15.53 -6.80
C SER A 63 -20.42 16.72 -7.07
N TYR A 64 -19.44 16.95 -6.19
CA TYR A 64 -18.47 18.04 -6.29
C TYR A 64 -17.07 17.53 -5.97
N ASP A 65 -16.09 18.41 -6.16
CA ASP A 65 -14.67 18.17 -5.95
C ASP A 65 -13.98 19.44 -5.48
N PHE A 66 -12.80 19.32 -4.88
CA PHE A 66 -11.98 20.48 -4.50
C PHE A 66 -10.67 20.52 -5.27
N PRO A 67 -10.27 21.71 -5.76
CA PRO A 67 -8.95 21.89 -6.32
C PRO A 67 -7.89 21.90 -5.21
N ILE A 68 -6.76 21.26 -5.48
CA ILE A 68 -5.52 21.46 -4.75
C ILE A 68 -4.98 22.85 -5.12
N ARG A 69 -5.07 23.80 -4.18
CA ARG A 69 -4.59 25.17 -4.39
C ARG A 69 -3.12 25.35 -4.02
N ALA A 70 -2.67 24.61 -3.01
CA ALA A 70 -1.29 24.59 -2.55
C ALA A 70 -0.81 23.15 -2.50
N GLY A 71 0.46 22.93 -2.83
CA GLY A 71 1.01 21.59 -2.88
C GLY A 71 1.05 20.96 -1.49
N LEU A 72 0.67 19.68 -1.40
CA LEU A 72 0.71 18.91 -0.16
C LEU A 72 1.69 17.75 -0.33
N ARG A 73 2.38 17.40 0.76
CA ARG A 73 3.33 16.30 0.78
C ARG A 73 3.13 15.47 2.04
N PHE A 74 2.93 14.18 1.86
CA PHE A 74 2.76 13.21 2.93
C PHE A 74 3.78 12.08 2.79
N ASN A 75 4.07 11.39 3.89
CA ASN A 75 4.99 10.26 3.92
C ASN A 75 4.30 9.06 4.58
N GLY A 76 4.71 7.85 4.22
CA GLY A 76 4.22 6.63 4.85
C GLY A 76 3.33 5.80 3.93
N SER A 77 2.35 5.11 4.50
CA SER A 77 1.45 4.25 3.74
C SER A 77 0.46 5.06 2.90
N PHE A 78 -0.07 4.45 1.85
CA PHE A 78 -1.16 5.01 1.04
C PHE A 78 -2.35 5.43 1.90
N ILE A 79 -2.78 4.54 2.80
CA ILE A 79 -3.93 4.78 3.68
C ILE A 79 -3.69 6.02 4.54
N HIS A 80 -2.52 6.12 5.17
CA HIS A 80 -2.18 7.28 5.98
C HIS A 80 -2.16 8.57 5.14
N ALA A 81 -1.53 8.54 3.96
CA ALA A 81 -1.50 9.71 3.09
C ALA A 81 -2.88 10.16 2.62
N VAL A 82 -3.79 9.23 2.27
CA VAL A 82 -5.17 9.56 1.90
C VAL A 82 -5.94 10.11 3.09
N SER A 83 -5.82 9.52 4.28
CA SER A 83 -6.47 10.04 5.48
C SER A 83 -6.02 11.48 5.78
N GLU A 84 -4.72 11.75 5.75
CA GLU A 84 -4.18 13.10 5.99
C GLU A 84 -4.59 14.09 4.88
N LEU A 85 -4.69 13.63 3.63
CA LEU A 85 -5.16 14.46 2.51
C LEU A 85 -6.59 14.94 2.75
N PHE A 86 -7.51 14.05 3.15
CA PHE A 86 -8.90 14.44 3.40
C PHE A 86 -9.09 15.20 4.72
N GLU A 87 -8.28 14.90 5.74
CA GLU A 87 -8.27 15.67 7.00
C GLU A 87 -7.89 17.13 6.77
N ALA A 88 -6.96 17.40 5.85
CA ALA A 88 -6.61 18.78 5.46
C ALA A 88 -7.79 19.57 4.87
N TYR A 89 -8.88 18.89 4.48
CA TYR A 89 -10.11 19.48 3.96
C TYR A 89 -11.33 19.27 4.89
N ALA A 90 -11.16 18.71 6.08
CA ALA A 90 -12.26 18.44 7.02
C ALA A 90 -13.00 19.72 7.47
N MET A 91 -12.30 20.86 7.50
CA MET A 91 -12.85 22.18 7.85
C MET A 91 -13.34 22.99 6.63
N ALA A 92 -13.34 22.41 5.43
CA ALA A 92 -13.88 23.07 4.25
C ALA A 92 -15.40 23.24 4.36
N ASN A 93 -15.98 24.17 3.58
CA ASN A 93 -17.42 24.46 3.64
C ASN A 93 -18.32 23.25 3.34
N ARG A 94 -17.81 22.24 2.62
CA ARG A 94 -18.50 20.97 2.34
C ARG A 94 -17.51 19.80 2.44
N PRO A 95 -17.32 19.22 3.63
CA PRO A 95 -16.38 18.12 3.81
C PRO A 95 -16.84 16.83 3.12
N PHE A 96 -15.92 15.88 2.99
CA PHE A 96 -16.20 14.53 2.48
C PHE A 96 -16.22 13.52 3.62
N THR A 97 -17.03 12.49 3.48
CA THR A 97 -16.90 11.23 4.23
C THR A 97 -16.07 10.27 3.40
N VAL A 98 -15.09 9.61 4.02
CA VAL A 98 -14.15 8.71 3.35
C VAL A 98 -14.08 7.39 4.10
N ASP A 99 -14.47 6.31 3.42
CA ASP A 99 -14.37 4.95 3.92
C ASP A 99 -13.26 4.20 3.15
N ILE A 100 -12.37 3.53 3.88
CA ILE A 100 -11.25 2.77 3.30
C ILE A 100 -11.41 1.29 3.66
N TYR A 101 -11.83 0.49 2.68
CA TYR A 101 -11.96 -0.96 2.80
C TYR A 101 -10.63 -1.64 2.41
N GLN A 102 -9.80 -1.94 3.40
CA GLN A 102 -8.44 -2.46 3.18
C GLN A 102 -8.40 -3.81 2.46
N GLU A 103 -9.28 -4.75 2.84
CA GLU A 103 -9.34 -6.09 2.25
C GLU A 103 -9.74 -6.03 0.76
N GLN A 104 -10.69 -5.16 0.42
CA GLN A 104 -11.16 -4.97 -0.96
C GLN A 104 -10.25 -4.03 -1.76
N ARG A 105 -9.30 -3.38 -1.10
CA ARG A 105 -8.47 -2.30 -1.64
C ARG A 105 -9.34 -1.23 -2.30
N LEU A 106 -10.36 -0.75 -1.57
CA LEU A 106 -11.33 0.22 -2.06
C LEU A 106 -11.35 1.46 -1.18
N VAL A 107 -11.31 2.64 -1.79
CA VAL A 107 -11.58 3.92 -1.15
C VAL A 107 -12.92 4.42 -1.68
N HIS A 108 -13.89 4.64 -0.80
CA HIS A 108 -15.18 5.23 -1.14
C HIS A 108 -15.26 6.64 -0.59
N VAL A 109 -15.53 7.60 -1.47
CA VAL A 109 -15.61 9.02 -1.13
C VAL A 109 -17.03 9.51 -1.39
N GLN A 110 -17.64 10.12 -0.38
CA GLN A 110 -19.00 10.62 -0.43
C GLN A 110 -19.07 12.07 0.04
N ALA A 111 -20.01 12.83 -0.51
CA ALA A 111 -20.31 14.16 0.03
C ALA A 111 -20.90 14.02 1.43
N GLN A 112 -20.38 14.77 2.40
CA GLN A 112 -21.03 14.88 3.70
C GLN A 112 -22.32 15.69 3.53
N GLY A 113 -23.45 15.09 3.91
CA GLY A 113 -24.80 15.65 3.78
C GLY A 113 -25.08 16.79 4.74
#